data_AF-A0A382H1H7-F1
#
_entry.id   AF-A0A382H1H7-F1
#
_cell.length_a   1.000
_cell.length_b   1.000
_cell.length_c   1.000
_cell.angle_alpha   90.00
_cell.angle_beta   90.00
_cell.angle_gamma   90.00
#
_symmetry.space_group_name_H-M   'P 1'
#
loop_
_entity.id
_entity.type
_entity.pdbx_description
1 polymer ?
#
loop_
_entity_poly.entity_id
_entity_poly.type
_entity_poly.pdbx_seq_one_letter_code
_entity_poly.pdbx_strand_id
1 'polypeptide(L)'
;VVTRWRAGEGGRTLQFNGHLDTVHLPYVPPRVEDGVLYGQGSADMKGGLAAAVEALRVLRDTEILPDGGVLLTAHDHHEAPWGDSRQIRSLIDQGYVGDGVLIPEYLADRITIAGRGQAVLEITVRRSGDRVHEVLRPPDTPDVLEGAAEVVRRLKALNAELVKTEYPHVGTETAFVGQIHGGEIFNQSPVVCKISGTRRWVEGRNIPDLEREFFTILNEAAQRTGTIVCGEFMVVRDAFSVAEDAALVTAFQAAHTAATGRTLPFGGKPFVDDGNCFTSMKQIPALTHGPAGEGAHTTNERVPVDELVRVAEVYAATAVTFCGE
;
A
#
# COMPACT_ATOMS: atom_id res chain seq x y z
N VAL A 1 -0.79 19.42 3.92
CA VAL A 1 -1.94 20.23 4.40
C VAL A 1 -2.58 19.51 5.57
N VAL A 2 -2.88 20.23 6.64
CA VAL A 2 -3.61 19.72 7.80
C VAL A 2 -4.68 20.72 8.17
N THR A 3 -5.94 20.29 8.23
CA THR A 3 -7.07 21.12 8.68
C THR A 3 -7.84 20.38 9.75
N ARG A 4 -8.18 21.07 10.83
CA ARG A 4 -8.97 20.51 11.92
C ARG A 4 -10.22 21.35 12.13
N TRP A 5 -11.37 20.68 12.18
CA TRP A 5 -12.64 21.27 12.55
C TRP A 5 -13.19 20.52 13.76
N ARG A 6 -13.68 21.24 14.77
CA ARG A 6 -14.30 20.68 15.96
C ARG A 6 -15.73 21.19 16.07
N ALA A 7 -16.68 20.28 16.27
CA ALA A 7 -18.04 20.59 16.65
C ALA A 7 -18.18 20.65 18.19
N GLY A 8 -17.34 19.90 18.91
CA GLY A 8 -17.25 19.94 20.37
C GLY A 8 -15.96 19.31 20.91
N GLU A 9 -15.90 19.09 22.22
CA GLU A 9 -14.72 18.56 22.92
C GLU A 9 -14.92 17.14 23.47
N GLY A 10 -16.14 16.59 23.45
CA GLY A 10 -16.45 15.31 24.09
C GLY A 10 -16.32 14.09 23.18
N GLY A 11 -16.57 14.27 21.88
CA GLY A 11 -16.61 13.19 20.89
C GLY A 11 -15.28 12.86 20.23
N ARG A 12 -15.25 11.75 19.50
CA ARG A 12 -14.08 11.31 18.71
C ARG A 12 -13.77 12.23 17.52
N THR A 13 -12.54 12.17 17.03
CA THR A 13 -12.10 12.81 15.79
C THR A 13 -12.00 11.79 14.66
N LEU A 14 -12.82 11.93 13.62
CA LEU A 14 -12.63 11.19 12.36
C LEU A 14 -11.57 11.89 11.50
N GLN A 15 -10.61 11.14 10.96
CA GLN A 15 -9.62 11.67 10.03
C GLN A 15 -9.90 11.22 8.61
N PHE A 16 -9.96 12.16 7.67
CA PHE A 16 -9.81 11.90 6.24
C PHE A 16 -8.35 12.09 5.87
N ASN A 17 -7.68 11.03 5.38
CA ASN A 17 -6.29 11.09 4.97
C ASN A 17 -6.13 10.69 3.50
N GLY A 18 -5.53 11.56 2.69
CA GLY A 18 -5.20 11.23 1.31
C GLY A 18 -3.88 11.82 0.83
N HIS A 19 -3.36 11.26 -0.25
CA HIS A 19 -2.18 11.76 -0.94
C HIS A 19 -2.58 12.66 -2.13
N LEU A 20 -1.65 13.52 -2.57
CA LEU A 20 -1.80 14.53 -3.62
C LEU A 20 -0.86 14.27 -4.81
N ASP A 21 0.14 13.43 -4.63
CA ASP A 21 0.94 12.92 -5.73
C ASP A 21 0.15 11.95 -6.60
N THR A 22 0.73 11.63 -7.74
CA THR A 22 0.23 10.64 -8.69
C THR A 22 1.45 10.04 -9.36
N VAL A 23 1.40 8.77 -9.77
CA VAL A 23 2.49 8.17 -10.55
C VAL A 23 2.90 9.01 -11.77
N HIS A 24 4.19 8.97 -12.13
CA HIS A 24 4.72 9.76 -13.24
C HIS A 24 4.39 9.14 -14.61
N LEU A 25 3.25 9.54 -15.17
CA LEU A 25 2.77 9.19 -16.51
C LEU A 25 2.68 10.45 -17.40
N PRO A 26 2.52 10.30 -18.73
CA PRO A 26 2.12 11.42 -19.56
C PRO A 26 0.85 12.08 -19.00
N TYR A 27 0.93 13.40 -18.76
CA TYR A 27 -0.15 14.14 -18.10
C TYR A 27 -1.44 14.09 -18.93
N VAL A 28 -2.54 13.70 -18.28
CA VAL A 28 -3.89 13.70 -18.85
C VAL A 28 -4.73 14.75 -18.10
N PRO A 29 -5.18 15.83 -18.76
CA PRO A 29 -5.95 16.88 -18.10
C PRO A 29 -7.31 16.36 -17.64
N PRO A 30 -7.86 16.92 -16.54
CA PRO A 30 -9.16 16.51 -16.05
C PRO A 30 -10.26 16.92 -17.03
N ARG A 31 -11.22 16.02 -17.27
CA ARG A 31 -12.42 16.29 -18.07
C ARG A 31 -13.58 15.44 -17.58
N VAL A 32 -14.79 15.99 -17.66
CA VAL A 32 -16.02 15.22 -17.42
C VAL A 32 -16.69 14.97 -18.76
N GLU A 33 -17.02 13.71 -19.03
CA GLU A 33 -17.73 13.27 -20.22
C GLU A 33 -18.71 12.16 -19.82
N ASP A 34 -19.97 12.30 -20.20
CA ASP A 34 -21.04 11.32 -19.93
C ASP A 34 -21.13 10.86 -18.46
N GLY A 35 -20.97 11.80 -17.53
CA GLY A 35 -21.04 11.51 -16.07
C GLY A 35 -19.79 10.83 -15.50
N VAL A 36 -18.71 10.72 -16.29
CA VAL A 36 -17.43 10.14 -15.86
C VAL A 36 -16.36 11.22 -15.83
N LEU A 37 -15.67 11.34 -14.70
CA LEU A 37 -14.47 12.16 -14.56
C LEU A 37 -13.26 11.35 -15.02
N TYR A 38 -12.56 11.86 -16.03
CA TYR A 38 -11.28 11.34 -16.48
C TYR A 38 -10.16 12.26 -16.04
N GLY A 39 -8.97 11.71 -15.89
CA GLY A 39 -7.76 12.47 -15.62
C GLY A 39 -6.87 11.79 -14.60
N GLN A 40 -5.60 12.18 -14.59
CA GLN A 40 -4.62 11.64 -13.65
C GLN A 40 -5.00 12.01 -12.20
N GLY A 41 -5.12 11.00 -11.35
CA GLY A 41 -5.57 11.12 -9.97
C GLY A 41 -7.09 11.23 -9.78
N SER A 42 -7.88 11.07 -10.84
CA SER A 42 -9.35 11.01 -10.72
C SER A 42 -9.81 9.84 -9.85
N ALA A 43 -9.15 8.69 -9.93
CA ALA A 43 -9.36 7.53 -9.08
C ALA A 43 -8.35 7.46 -7.92
N ASP A 44 -7.06 7.69 -8.19
CA ASP A 44 -5.93 7.49 -7.25
C ASP A 44 -5.15 8.79 -6.94
N MET A 45 -5.45 9.51 -5.87
CA MET A 45 -6.67 9.41 -5.06
C MET A 45 -7.36 10.77 -4.88
N LYS A 46 -7.09 11.72 -5.78
CA LYS A 46 -7.58 13.11 -5.67
C LYS A 46 -9.10 13.19 -5.77
N GLY A 47 -9.74 12.34 -6.58
CA GLY A 47 -11.21 12.28 -6.65
C GLY A 47 -11.83 11.91 -5.31
N GLY A 48 -11.32 10.85 -4.68
CA GLY A 48 -11.77 10.45 -3.34
C GLY A 48 -11.47 11.51 -2.27
N LEU A 49 -10.29 12.14 -2.32
CA LEU A 49 -9.97 13.25 -1.41
C LEU A 49 -10.90 14.46 -1.62
N ALA A 50 -11.27 14.78 -2.88
CA ALA A 50 -12.25 15.81 -3.17
C ALA A 50 -13.64 15.46 -2.60
N ALA A 51 -14.06 14.20 -2.67
CA ALA A 51 -15.28 13.72 -2.03
C ALA A 51 -15.23 13.87 -0.49
N ALA A 52 -14.07 13.63 0.14
CA ALA A 52 -13.90 13.88 1.57
C ALA A 52 -13.97 15.38 1.94
N VAL A 53 -13.46 16.27 1.08
CA VAL A 53 -13.62 17.72 1.24
C VAL A 53 -15.10 18.13 1.07
N GLU A 54 -15.82 17.49 0.15
CA GLU A 54 -17.25 17.72 -0.03
C GLU A 54 -18.06 17.23 1.18
N ALA A 55 -17.71 16.09 1.77
CA ALA A 55 -18.29 15.63 3.03
C ALA A 55 -18.12 16.66 4.15
N LEU A 56 -16.93 17.25 4.28
CA LEU A 56 -16.68 18.36 5.22
C LEU A 56 -17.56 19.58 4.93
N ARG A 57 -17.75 19.93 3.66
CA ARG A 57 -18.63 21.03 3.25
C ARG A 57 -20.07 20.77 3.67
N VAL A 58 -20.59 19.56 3.41
CA VAL A 58 -21.94 19.14 3.78
C VAL A 58 -22.12 19.23 5.30
N LEU A 59 -21.23 18.61 6.07
CA LEU A 59 -21.29 18.64 7.54
C LEU A 59 -21.31 20.07 8.10
N ARG A 60 -20.49 20.98 7.53
CA ARG A 60 -20.44 22.38 7.92
C ARG A 60 -21.74 23.11 7.59
N ASP A 61 -22.23 22.97 6.37
CA ASP A 61 -23.38 23.73 5.86
C ASP A 61 -24.70 23.25 6.49
N THR A 62 -24.78 21.99 6.94
CA THR A 62 -25.97 21.43 7.58
C THR A 62 -25.89 21.41 9.11
N GLU A 63 -24.71 21.67 9.69
CA GLU A 63 -24.47 21.67 11.14
C GLU A 63 -24.87 20.35 11.84
N ILE A 64 -24.73 19.22 11.13
CA ILE A 64 -25.19 17.90 11.61
C ILE A 64 -24.16 17.12 12.43
N LEU A 65 -22.91 17.61 12.52
CA LEU A 65 -21.88 16.94 13.30
C LEU A 65 -22.16 17.18 14.80
N PRO A 66 -22.49 16.15 15.60
CA PRO A 66 -23.07 16.34 16.92
C PRO A 66 -22.06 16.75 18.00
N ASP A 67 -20.85 16.20 17.94
CA ASP A 67 -19.73 16.48 18.86
C ASP A 67 -18.42 16.07 18.14
N GLY A 68 -17.28 16.15 18.85
CA GLY A 68 -15.98 15.71 18.37
C GLY A 68 -15.47 16.59 17.25
N GLY A 69 -14.89 15.98 16.21
CA GLY A 69 -14.36 16.75 15.09
C GLY A 69 -13.92 15.94 13.88
N VAL A 70 -13.50 16.66 12.86
CA VAL A 70 -12.90 16.10 11.66
C VAL A 70 -11.49 16.65 11.47
N LEU A 71 -10.55 15.76 11.21
CA LEU A 71 -9.20 16.07 10.77
C LEU A 71 -9.09 15.72 9.29
N LEU A 72 -8.59 16.64 8.46
CA LEU A 72 -8.22 16.31 7.08
C LEU A 72 -6.72 16.52 6.90
N THR A 73 -6.07 15.47 6.41
CA THR A 73 -4.64 15.47 6.04
C THR A 73 -4.51 15.16 4.55
N ALA A 74 -3.85 16.06 3.84
CA ALA A 74 -3.49 15.88 2.43
C ALA A 74 -1.98 16.10 2.27
N HIS A 75 -1.27 15.13 1.70
CA HIS A 75 0.19 15.11 1.68
C HIS A 75 0.73 14.52 0.37
N ASP A 76 2.04 14.52 0.17
CA ASP A 76 2.73 14.01 -1.01
C ASP A 76 3.69 12.87 -0.59
N HIS A 77 4.45 12.29 -1.52
CA HIS A 77 5.41 11.20 -1.34
C HIS A 77 4.76 9.86 -0.93
N HIS A 78 3.54 9.59 -1.41
CA HIS A 78 2.90 8.29 -1.26
C HIS A 78 3.39 7.29 -2.33
N GLU A 79 3.42 7.74 -3.59
CA GLU A 79 3.51 6.89 -4.78
C GLU A 79 4.94 6.37 -5.05
N ALA A 80 5.18 5.12 -4.66
CA ALA A 80 6.44 4.44 -4.93
C ALA A 80 6.66 4.25 -6.45
N PRO A 81 7.92 4.28 -6.95
CA PRO A 81 9.18 4.34 -6.20
C PRO A 81 9.66 5.77 -5.86
N TRP A 82 8.93 6.82 -6.26
CA TRP A 82 9.36 8.22 -6.02
C TRP A 82 8.98 8.72 -4.63
N GLY A 83 7.83 8.28 -4.13
CA GLY A 83 7.38 8.46 -2.76
C GLY A 83 8.11 7.54 -1.78
N ASP A 84 8.43 8.09 -0.61
CA ASP A 84 9.10 7.37 0.49
C ASP A 84 8.34 7.49 1.82
N SER A 85 7.14 8.07 1.75
CA SER A 85 6.21 8.20 2.87
C SER A 85 6.71 9.02 4.05
N ARG A 86 7.76 9.83 3.85
CA ARG A 86 8.29 10.69 4.91
C ARG A 86 7.24 11.64 5.46
N GLN A 87 6.34 12.15 4.61
CA GLN A 87 5.36 13.15 5.01
C GLN A 87 4.30 12.55 5.93
N ILE A 88 3.70 11.43 5.55
CA ILE A 88 2.69 10.76 6.38
C ILE A 88 3.26 10.29 7.71
N ARG A 89 4.45 9.68 7.70
CA ARG A 89 5.14 9.26 8.94
C ARG A 89 5.39 10.46 9.86
N SER A 90 5.89 11.57 9.31
CA SER A 90 6.11 12.79 10.06
C SER A 90 4.81 13.38 10.63
N LEU A 91 3.69 13.34 9.88
CA LEU A 91 2.40 13.82 10.37
C LEU A 91 1.91 12.98 11.56
N ILE A 92 2.02 11.66 11.45
CA ILE A 92 1.65 10.71 12.51
C ILE A 92 2.54 10.91 13.76
N ASP A 93 3.84 11.06 13.58
CA ASP A 93 4.78 11.28 14.70
C ASP A 93 4.56 12.61 15.41
N GLN A 94 4.17 13.65 14.67
CA GLN A 94 3.80 14.96 15.23
C GLN A 94 2.41 14.97 15.89
N GLY A 95 1.66 13.86 15.85
CA GLY A 95 0.36 13.73 16.48
C GLY A 95 -0.80 14.31 15.66
N TYR A 96 -0.61 14.52 14.35
CA TYR A 96 -1.71 14.83 13.43
C TYR A 96 -2.50 13.55 13.09
N VAL A 97 -3.17 13.03 14.10
CA VAL A 97 -3.98 11.82 14.04
C VAL A 97 -5.40 12.05 14.56
N GLY A 98 -6.36 11.31 14.02
CA GLY A 98 -7.70 11.14 14.57
C GLY A 98 -7.82 9.84 15.38
N ASP A 99 -9.00 9.57 15.93
CA ASP A 99 -9.32 8.32 16.64
C ASP A 99 -9.69 7.18 15.67
N GLY A 100 -9.99 7.52 14.42
CA GLY A 100 -10.18 6.61 13.30
C GLY A 100 -9.88 7.33 11.99
N VAL A 101 -9.43 6.59 10.98
CA VAL A 101 -8.98 7.16 9.70
C VAL A 101 -9.73 6.53 8.53
N LEU A 102 -10.24 7.35 7.63
CA LEU A 102 -10.74 6.95 6.31
C LEU A 102 -9.77 7.41 5.24
N ILE A 103 -9.43 6.49 4.34
CA ILE A 103 -8.50 6.70 3.24
C ILE A 103 -9.26 6.51 1.94
N PRO A 104 -9.59 7.61 1.21
CA PRO A 104 -10.46 7.57 0.04
C PRO A 104 -9.76 7.09 -1.24
N GLU A 105 -9.07 5.97 -1.16
CA GLU A 105 -8.51 5.25 -2.31
C GLU A 105 -9.62 4.61 -3.17
N TYR A 106 -9.28 4.19 -4.37
CA TYR A 106 -10.22 3.63 -5.36
C TYR A 106 -10.65 2.17 -5.06
N LEU A 107 -11.23 1.94 -3.88
CA LEU A 107 -11.74 0.63 -3.45
C LEU A 107 -13.15 0.76 -2.89
N ALA A 108 -14.15 0.22 -3.58
CA ALA A 108 -15.56 0.42 -3.22
C ALA A 108 -16.29 -0.85 -2.75
N ASP A 109 -15.72 -2.03 -2.98
CA ASP A 109 -16.45 -3.31 -2.96
C ASP A 109 -16.43 -4.07 -1.63
N ARG A 110 -15.67 -3.57 -0.64
CA ARG A 110 -15.48 -4.20 0.68
C ARG A 110 -15.04 -3.19 1.72
N ILE A 111 -15.24 -3.51 3.00
CA ILE A 111 -14.57 -2.78 4.09
C ILE A 111 -13.21 -3.43 4.34
N THR A 112 -12.12 -2.68 4.14
CA THR A 112 -10.77 -3.21 4.36
C THR A 112 -10.43 -3.23 5.84
N ILE A 113 -10.55 -4.41 6.45
CA ILE A 113 -10.22 -4.59 7.87
C ILE A 113 -8.86 -5.25 8.07
N ALA A 114 -8.13 -5.55 6.99
CA ALA A 114 -6.80 -6.10 7.10
C ALA A 114 -5.98 -5.80 5.85
N GLY A 115 -4.66 -5.73 6.01
CA GLY A 115 -3.74 -5.48 4.91
C GLY A 115 -2.39 -6.15 5.16
N ARG A 116 -1.75 -6.57 4.08
CA ARG A 116 -0.41 -7.17 4.16
C ARG A 116 0.65 -6.08 4.28
N GLY A 117 1.72 -6.40 4.99
CA GLY A 117 2.96 -5.65 4.92
C GLY A 117 3.69 -5.94 3.62
N GLN A 118 4.63 -5.08 3.24
CA GLN A 118 5.44 -5.25 2.04
C GLN A 118 6.86 -4.76 2.27
N ALA A 119 7.82 -5.55 1.78
CA ALA A 119 9.18 -5.12 1.54
C ALA A 119 9.55 -5.35 0.07
N VAL A 120 10.31 -4.41 -0.49
CA VAL A 120 10.99 -4.60 -1.77
C VAL A 120 12.31 -5.31 -1.49
N LEU A 121 12.60 -6.33 -2.31
CA LEU A 121 13.83 -7.10 -2.26
C LEU A 121 14.68 -6.69 -3.45
N GLU A 122 15.85 -6.11 -3.20
CA GLU A 122 16.85 -5.83 -4.24
C GLU A 122 18.08 -6.68 -3.96
N ILE A 123 18.48 -7.53 -4.90
CA ILE A 123 19.56 -8.49 -4.73
C ILE A 123 20.55 -8.35 -5.88
N THR A 124 21.84 -8.37 -5.54
CA THR A 124 22.94 -8.35 -6.50
C THR A 124 23.87 -9.53 -6.24
N VAL A 125 23.99 -10.41 -7.23
CA VAL A 125 24.95 -11.53 -7.27
C VAL A 125 26.17 -11.10 -8.07
N ARG A 126 27.37 -11.30 -7.54
CA ARG A 126 28.64 -10.88 -8.14
C ARG A 126 29.70 -11.96 -8.02
N ARG A 127 30.72 -11.84 -8.86
CA ARG A 127 32.01 -12.53 -8.70
C ARG A 127 33.15 -11.54 -8.91
N SER A 128 34.34 -11.93 -8.45
CA SER A 128 35.58 -11.20 -8.76
C SER A 128 36.08 -11.48 -10.18
N GLY A 129 36.98 -10.62 -10.64
CA GLY A 129 37.63 -10.72 -11.96
C GLY A 129 36.79 -10.15 -13.10
N ASP A 130 37.43 -10.05 -14.27
CA ASP A 130 36.81 -9.46 -15.45
C ASP A 130 35.83 -10.40 -16.16
N ARG A 131 35.04 -9.81 -17.04
CA ARG A 131 34.24 -10.56 -18.01
C ARG A 131 35.19 -11.19 -19.02
N VAL A 132 34.94 -12.45 -19.36
CA VAL A 132 35.77 -13.22 -20.30
C VAL A 132 34.87 -13.93 -21.30
N HIS A 133 35.41 -14.22 -22.48
CA HIS A 133 34.76 -15.14 -23.41
C HIS A 133 34.57 -16.49 -22.69
N GLU A 134 33.40 -17.12 -22.83
CA GLU A 134 33.03 -18.34 -22.09
C GLU A 134 34.07 -19.46 -22.21
N VAL A 135 34.72 -19.62 -23.37
CA VAL A 135 35.75 -20.65 -23.58
C VAL A 135 37.05 -20.39 -22.83
N LEU A 136 37.30 -19.14 -22.42
CA LEU A 136 38.49 -18.73 -21.67
C LEU A 136 38.24 -18.68 -20.17
N ARG A 137 37.00 -18.98 -19.72
CA ARG A 137 36.63 -18.93 -18.30
C ARG A 137 37.28 -20.11 -17.56
N PRO A 138 38.09 -19.86 -16.52
CA PRO A 138 38.61 -20.93 -15.67
C PRO A 138 37.47 -21.74 -15.03
N PRO A 139 37.56 -23.09 -14.95
CA PRO A 139 36.49 -23.93 -14.43
C PRO A 139 36.02 -23.57 -13.01
N ASP A 140 36.93 -23.16 -12.14
CA ASP A 140 36.64 -22.84 -10.73
C ASP A 140 36.10 -21.40 -10.53
N THR A 141 35.87 -20.66 -11.61
CA THR A 141 35.28 -19.33 -11.52
C THR A 141 33.82 -19.46 -11.07
N PRO A 142 33.36 -18.74 -10.03
CA PRO A 142 31.94 -18.72 -9.65
C PRO A 142 31.04 -18.26 -10.81
N ASP A 143 29.82 -18.78 -10.90
CA ASP A 143 28.83 -18.37 -11.92
C ASP A 143 27.74 -17.50 -11.28
N VAL A 144 27.65 -16.23 -11.69
CA VAL A 144 26.63 -15.31 -11.16
C VAL A 144 25.22 -15.64 -11.62
N LEU A 145 25.06 -16.32 -12.76
CA LEU A 145 23.76 -16.81 -13.22
C LEU A 145 23.33 -18.03 -12.41
N GLU A 146 24.26 -18.92 -12.05
CA GLU A 146 23.99 -20.02 -11.11
C GLU A 146 23.65 -19.50 -9.71
N GLY A 147 24.43 -18.54 -9.20
CA GLY A 147 24.15 -17.85 -7.94
C GLY A 147 22.77 -17.20 -7.94
N ALA A 148 22.41 -16.51 -9.02
CA ALA A 148 21.09 -15.91 -9.18
C ALA A 148 19.97 -16.96 -9.26
N ALA A 149 20.18 -18.05 -10.00
CA ALA A 149 19.23 -19.16 -10.09
C ALA A 149 18.99 -19.81 -8.72
N GLU A 150 20.04 -19.97 -7.90
CA GLU A 150 19.95 -20.51 -6.56
C GLU A 150 19.16 -19.60 -5.60
N VAL A 151 19.38 -18.28 -5.66
CA VAL A 151 18.58 -17.31 -4.92
C VAL A 151 17.11 -17.40 -5.32
N VAL A 152 16.80 -17.40 -6.62
CA VAL A 152 15.43 -17.50 -7.13
C VAL A 152 14.78 -18.81 -6.69
N ARG A 153 15.50 -19.93 -6.76
CA ARG A 153 15.02 -21.24 -6.33
C ARG A 153 14.62 -21.22 -4.84
N ARG A 154 15.44 -20.62 -3.99
CA ARG A 154 15.19 -20.51 -2.54
C ARG A 154 14.02 -19.60 -2.22
N LEU A 155 13.91 -18.43 -2.86
CA LEU A 155 12.76 -17.55 -2.72
C LEU A 155 11.45 -18.22 -3.17
N LYS A 156 11.50 -19.00 -4.27
CA LYS A 156 10.35 -19.80 -4.71
C LYS A 156 9.99 -20.90 -3.72
N ALA A 157 10.97 -21.56 -3.11
CA ALA A 157 10.73 -22.56 -2.07
C ALA A 157 10.09 -21.93 -0.82
N LEU A 158 10.59 -20.77 -0.38
CA LEU A 158 9.97 -19.98 0.69
C LEU A 158 8.51 -19.66 0.36
N ASN A 159 8.25 -19.13 -0.85
CA ASN A 159 6.88 -18.84 -1.27
C ASN A 159 5.98 -20.09 -1.27
N ALA A 160 6.49 -21.23 -1.71
CA ALA A 160 5.74 -22.49 -1.72
C ALA A 160 5.36 -22.95 -0.31
N GLU A 161 6.13 -22.60 0.73
CA GLU A 161 5.74 -22.81 2.13
C GLU A 161 4.74 -21.77 2.61
N LEU A 162 4.97 -20.49 2.32
CA LEU A 162 4.11 -19.38 2.77
C LEU A 162 2.67 -19.51 2.27
N VAL A 163 2.47 -19.91 1.02
CA VAL A 163 1.13 -20.04 0.43
C VAL A 163 0.32 -21.23 0.95
N LYS A 164 0.91 -22.10 1.79
CA LYS A 164 0.17 -23.21 2.43
C LYS A 164 -0.74 -22.74 3.56
N THR A 165 -0.54 -21.52 4.08
CA THR A 165 -1.36 -20.95 5.14
C THR A 165 -2.15 -19.77 4.60
N GLU A 166 -3.48 -19.89 4.66
CA GLU A 166 -4.40 -18.82 4.33
C GLU A 166 -4.89 -18.14 5.60
N TYR A 167 -4.87 -16.80 5.58
CA TYR A 167 -5.29 -15.95 6.68
C TYR A 167 -6.62 -15.28 6.33
N PRO A 168 -7.56 -15.16 7.29
CA PRO A 168 -8.84 -14.49 7.07
C PRO A 168 -8.66 -13.11 6.45
N HIS A 169 -9.50 -12.79 5.47
CA HIS A 169 -9.57 -11.51 4.75
C HIS A 169 -8.37 -11.16 3.86
N VAL A 170 -7.12 -11.46 4.25
CA VAL A 170 -5.88 -11.04 3.56
C VAL A 170 -5.25 -12.09 2.65
N GLY A 171 -5.70 -13.34 2.72
CA GLY A 171 -5.16 -14.44 1.91
C GLY A 171 -3.81 -14.91 2.43
N THR A 172 -2.83 -15.08 1.55
CA THR A 172 -1.53 -15.69 1.89
C THR A 172 -0.40 -14.66 2.02
N GLU A 173 0.60 -15.03 2.82
CA GLU A 173 1.93 -14.43 2.74
C GLU A 173 2.62 -14.85 1.44
N THR A 174 3.49 -14.00 0.90
CA THR A 174 4.18 -14.30 -0.38
C THR A 174 5.63 -13.84 -0.37
N ALA A 175 6.46 -14.54 -1.13
CA ALA A 175 7.77 -14.10 -1.60
C ALA A 175 7.77 -14.21 -3.13
N PHE A 176 7.93 -13.09 -3.83
CA PHE A 176 7.76 -13.01 -5.27
C PHE A 176 9.01 -12.43 -5.93
N VAL A 177 9.46 -13.06 -7.00
CA VAL A 177 10.54 -12.53 -7.86
C VAL A 177 9.91 -11.97 -9.12
N GLY A 178 10.01 -10.66 -9.31
CA GLY A 178 9.43 -9.98 -10.47
C GLY A 178 10.42 -9.81 -11.62
N GLN A 179 11.72 -9.66 -11.32
CA GLN A 179 12.74 -9.32 -12.31
C GLN A 179 14.06 -10.04 -12.05
N ILE A 180 14.76 -10.36 -13.13
CA ILE A 180 16.13 -10.88 -13.13
C ILE A 180 16.88 -10.36 -14.37
N HIS A 181 18.09 -9.83 -14.17
CA HIS A 181 18.91 -9.26 -15.23
C HIS A 181 20.38 -9.65 -15.05
N GLY A 182 20.94 -10.38 -16.01
CA GLY A 182 22.35 -10.80 -15.98
C GLY A 182 22.90 -11.06 -17.38
N GLY A 183 24.15 -10.66 -17.59
CA GLY A 183 24.82 -10.76 -18.89
C GLY A 183 24.45 -9.64 -19.87
N GLU A 184 25.32 -9.43 -20.84
CA GLU A 184 25.12 -8.48 -21.96
C GLU A 184 25.28 -9.18 -23.32
N ILE A 185 26.14 -10.19 -23.39
CA ILE A 185 26.48 -10.93 -24.61
C ILE A 185 26.45 -12.43 -24.29
N PHE A 186 25.88 -13.24 -25.18
CA PHE A 186 25.61 -14.67 -24.95
C PHE A 186 26.89 -15.53 -24.72
N ASN A 187 28.03 -15.10 -25.27
CA ASN A 187 29.34 -15.78 -25.19
C ASN A 187 30.31 -15.03 -24.27
N GLN A 188 29.79 -14.37 -23.25
CA GLN A 188 30.58 -13.66 -22.25
C GLN A 188 30.13 -14.08 -20.85
N SER A 189 31.07 -14.53 -20.02
CA SER A 189 30.78 -14.86 -18.63
C SER A 189 30.48 -13.59 -17.83
N PRO A 190 29.25 -13.38 -17.34
CA PRO A 190 28.90 -12.19 -16.59
C PRO A 190 29.62 -12.11 -15.24
N VAL A 191 29.77 -10.89 -14.74
CA VAL A 191 30.34 -10.59 -13.41
C VAL A 191 29.27 -10.14 -12.40
N VAL A 192 28.06 -9.85 -12.88
CA VAL A 192 26.94 -9.36 -12.07
C VAL A 192 25.62 -9.88 -12.62
N CYS A 193 24.71 -10.22 -11.72
CA CYS A 193 23.30 -10.48 -12.00
C CYS A 193 22.46 -9.79 -10.91
N LYS A 194 21.36 -9.14 -11.28
CA LYS A 194 20.45 -8.43 -10.37
C LYS A 194 19.09 -9.13 -10.34
N ILE A 195 18.48 -9.19 -9.16
CA ILE A 195 17.14 -9.76 -8.94
C ILE A 195 16.34 -8.75 -8.13
N SER A 196 15.10 -8.50 -8.53
CA SER A 196 14.17 -7.63 -7.80
C SER A 196 12.85 -8.35 -7.55
N GLY A 197 12.27 -8.12 -6.38
CA GLY A 197 11.09 -8.84 -5.93
C GLY A 197 10.41 -8.20 -4.73
N THR A 198 9.44 -8.90 -4.15
CA THR A 198 8.67 -8.44 -2.99
C THR A 198 8.44 -9.55 -1.98
N ARG A 199 8.54 -9.23 -0.69
CA ARG A 199 8.04 -10.06 0.41
C ARG A 199 6.79 -9.39 0.98
N ARG A 200 5.70 -10.15 1.16
CA ARG A 200 4.45 -9.67 1.80
C ARG A 200 4.01 -10.56 2.95
N TRP A 201 3.73 -9.98 4.10
CA TRP A 201 3.42 -10.70 5.34
C TRP A 201 2.10 -10.22 5.96
N VAL A 202 1.57 -11.00 6.90
CA VAL A 202 0.37 -10.66 7.68
C VAL A 202 0.73 -10.05 9.03
N GLU A 203 -0.25 -9.54 9.77
CA GLU A 203 -0.03 -8.93 11.09
C GLU A 203 0.58 -9.93 12.10
N GLY A 204 1.36 -9.42 13.05
CA GLY A 204 1.97 -10.19 14.13
C GLY A 204 3.32 -10.79 13.78
N ARG A 205 3.84 -10.57 12.56
CA ARG A 205 5.21 -10.94 12.20
C ARG A 205 6.21 -9.94 12.76
N ASN A 206 7.35 -10.45 13.24
CA ASN A 206 8.48 -9.63 13.60
C ASN A 206 9.31 -9.31 12.35
N ILE A 207 9.35 -8.03 11.94
CA ILE A 207 10.06 -7.61 10.71
C ILE A 207 11.56 -8.00 10.75
N PRO A 208 12.32 -7.76 11.85
CA PRO A 208 13.72 -8.22 11.93
C PRO A 208 13.92 -9.73 11.69
N ASP A 209 12.94 -10.57 12.05
CA ASP A 209 13.01 -12.01 11.76
C ASP A 209 12.80 -12.32 10.27
N LEU A 210 11.89 -11.60 9.60
CA LEU A 210 11.68 -11.70 8.14
C LEU A 210 12.92 -11.26 7.36
N GLU A 211 13.55 -10.18 7.81
CA GLU A 211 14.82 -9.69 7.24
C GLU A 211 15.94 -10.71 7.44
N ARG A 212 16.03 -11.34 8.62
CA ARG A 212 17.01 -12.40 8.90
C ARG A 212 16.81 -13.64 8.04
N GLU A 213 15.55 -14.05 7.80
CA GLU A 213 15.21 -15.14 6.88
C GLU A 213 15.71 -14.83 5.46
N PHE A 214 15.46 -13.61 4.98
CA PHE A 214 15.94 -13.15 3.68
C PHE A 214 17.47 -13.21 3.56
N PHE A 215 18.21 -12.65 4.52
CA PHE A 215 19.68 -12.69 4.49
C PHE A 215 20.24 -14.10 4.65
N THR A 216 19.55 -14.99 5.36
CA THR A 216 19.93 -16.41 5.43
C THR A 216 19.86 -17.06 4.05
N ILE A 217 18.79 -16.81 3.28
CA ILE A 217 18.66 -17.29 1.90
C ILE A 217 19.82 -16.81 1.02
N LEU A 218 20.21 -15.54 1.14
CA LEU A 218 21.32 -14.97 0.35
C LEU A 218 22.67 -15.61 0.73
N ASN A 219 22.93 -15.76 2.03
CA ASN A 219 24.17 -16.36 2.53
C ASN A 219 24.31 -17.83 2.09
N GLU A 220 23.23 -18.60 2.16
CA GLU A 220 23.25 -20.00 1.73
C GLU A 220 23.45 -20.13 0.21
N ALA A 221 22.87 -19.23 -0.59
CA ALA A 221 23.11 -19.19 -2.03
C ALA A 221 24.56 -18.82 -2.37
N ALA A 222 25.13 -17.84 -1.66
CA ALA A 222 26.54 -17.45 -1.80
C ALA A 222 27.48 -18.62 -1.48
N GLN A 223 27.28 -19.29 -0.34
CA GLN A 223 28.07 -20.45 0.06
C GLN A 223 27.97 -21.61 -0.94
N ARG A 224 26.77 -21.86 -1.48
CA ARG A 224 26.53 -22.95 -2.44
C ARG A 224 27.25 -22.74 -3.76
N THR A 225 27.35 -21.50 -4.23
CA THR A 225 27.79 -21.17 -5.60
C THR A 225 29.17 -20.51 -5.65
N GLY A 226 29.77 -20.20 -4.49
CA GLY A 226 31.02 -19.46 -4.39
C GLY A 226 30.91 -18.01 -4.86
N THR A 227 29.70 -17.50 -5.07
CA THR A 227 29.45 -16.10 -5.49
C THR A 227 29.34 -15.17 -4.28
N ILE A 228 29.44 -13.87 -4.54
CA ILE A 228 29.13 -12.83 -3.57
C ILE A 228 27.67 -12.43 -3.78
N VAL A 229 26.81 -12.63 -2.79
CA VAL A 229 25.40 -12.26 -2.86
C VAL A 229 25.13 -11.18 -1.81
N CYS A 230 24.71 -10.00 -2.26
CA CYS A 230 24.31 -8.90 -1.40
C CYS A 230 22.84 -8.56 -1.69
N GLY A 231 22.13 -7.99 -0.72
CA GLY A 231 20.79 -7.50 -0.97
C GLY A 231 20.31 -6.50 0.07
N GLU A 232 19.18 -5.88 -0.23
CA GLU A 232 18.47 -4.91 0.60
C GLU A 232 17.04 -5.40 0.82
N PHE A 233 16.61 -5.36 2.08
CA PHE A 233 15.23 -5.66 2.50
C PHE A 233 14.55 -4.35 2.87
N MET A 234 13.92 -3.69 1.90
CA MET A 234 13.37 -2.35 2.07
C MET A 234 11.91 -2.42 2.48
N VAL A 235 11.63 -2.26 3.78
CA VAL A 235 10.26 -2.22 4.32
C VAL A 235 9.53 -0.97 3.81
N VAL A 236 8.45 -1.20 3.06
CA VAL A 236 7.57 -0.13 2.56
C VAL A 236 6.53 0.22 3.63
N ARG A 237 5.80 -0.79 4.09
CA ARG A 237 4.73 -0.72 5.09
C ARG A 237 4.63 -2.03 5.85
N ASP A 238 4.22 -1.96 7.11
CA ASP A 238 3.89 -3.14 7.91
C ASP A 238 2.44 -3.59 7.66
N ALA A 239 2.12 -4.82 8.04
CA ALA A 239 0.79 -5.39 7.99
C ALA A 239 -0.10 -4.80 9.09
N PHE A 240 -1.42 -4.96 8.95
CA PHE A 240 -2.37 -4.55 9.97
C PHE A 240 -3.64 -5.38 9.94
N SER A 241 -4.35 -5.40 11.06
CA SER A 241 -5.77 -5.74 11.13
C SER A 241 -6.57 -4.71 11.93
N VAL A 242 -7.87 -4.68 11.70
CA VAL A 242 -8.87 -3.88 12.40
C VAL A 242 -9.98 -4.84 12.80
N ALA A 243 -10.45 -4.74 14.05
CA ALA A 243 -11.54 -5.60 14.52
C ALA A 243 -12.84 -5.31 13.74
N GLU A 244 -13.61 -6.35 13.43
CA GLU A 244 -14.90 -6.24 12.71
C GLU A 244 -15.93 -5.40 13.48
N ASP A 245 -15.84 -5.37 14.80
CA ASP A 245 -16.69 -4.60 15.72
C ASP A 245 -16.07 -3.26 16.15
N ALA A 246 -14.94 -2.86 15.57
CA ALA A 246 -14.35 -1.55 15.83
C ALA A 246 -15.36 -0.45 15.50
N ALA A 247 -15.42 0.59 16.34
CA ALA A 247 -16.45 1.62 16.20
C ALA A 247 -16.41 2.32 14.83
N LEU A 248 -15.23 2.51 14.24
CA LEU A 248 -15.09 3.04 12.88
C LEU A 248 -15.71 2.11 11.83
N VAL A 249 -15.51 0.79 11.95
CA VAL A 249 -16.09 -0.22 11.04
C VAL A 249 -17.61 -0.22 11.16
N THR A 250 -18.14 -0.22 12.38
CA THR A 250 -19.58 -0.17 12.64
C THR A 250 -20.22 1.10 12.07
N ALA A 251 -19.64 2.27 12.36
CA ALA A 251 -20.12 3.55 11.85
C ALA A 251 -20.08 3.61 10.32
N PHE A 252 -18.98 3.17 9.71
CA PHE A 252 -18.82 3.15 8.26
C PHE A 252 -19.83 2.20 7.60
N GLN A 253 -20.00 0.99 8.13
CA GLN A 253 -20.94 0.00 7.58
C GLN A 253 -22.39 0.50 7.67
N ALA A 254 -22.76 1.16 8.76
CA ALA A 254 -24.08 1.77 8.92
C ALA A 254 -24.31 2.90 7.91
N ALA A 255 -23.34 3.82 7.77
CA ALA A 255 -23.37 4.92 6.81
C ALA A 255 -23.47 4.41 5.35
N HIS A 256 -22.65 3.42 4.99
CA HIS A 256 -22.70 2.79 3.68
C HIS A 256 -24.06 2.15 3.39
N THR A 257 -24.62 1.42 4.37
CA THR A 257 -25.92 0.75 4.22
C THR A 257 -27.04 1.78 4.07
N ALA A 258 -26.99 2.88 4.81
CA ALA A 258 -27.98 3.95 4.70
C ALA A 258 -27.94 4.64 3.33
N ALA A 259 -26.75 4.89 2.77
CA ALA A 259 -26.59 5.55 1.48
C ALA A 259 -26.91 4.64 0.29
N THR A 260 -26.59 3.34 0.37
CA THR A 260 -26.64 2.43 -0.78
C THR A 260 -27.71 1.35 -0.70
N GLY A 261 -28.32 1.16 0.47
CA GLY A 261 -29.22 0.03 0.75
C GLY A 261 -28.52 -1.33 0.82
N ARG A 262 -27.18 -1.37 0.84
CA ARG A 262 -26.38 -2.60 0.81
C ARG A 262 -25.30 -2.62 1.89
N THR A 263 -25.11 -3.78 2.51
CA THR A 263 -23.94 -4.05 3.32
C THR A 263 -22.74 -4.38 2.44
N LEU A 264 -21.53 -4.17 2.97
CA LEU A 264 -20.29 -4.56 2.31
C LEU A 264 -19.74 -5.80 3.00
N PRO A 265 -19.11 -6.72 2.25
CA PRO A 265 -18.32 -7.76 2.87
C PRO A 265 -17.08 -7.15 3.53
N PHE A 266 -16.60 -7.80 4.58
CA PHE A 266 -15.25 -7.57 5.07
C PHE A 266 -14.23 -8.20 4.13
N GLY A 267 -13.07 -7.57 4.00
CA GLY A 267 -11.99 -8.14 3.20
C GLY A 267 -10.66 -7.47 3.44
N GLY A 268 -9.63 -8.05 2.83
CA GLY A 268 -8.29 -7.53 2.86
C GLY A 268 -8.05 -6.52 1.75
N LYS A 269 -7.13 -5.59 2.01
CA LYS A 269 -6.64 -4.64 1.03
C LYS A 269 -5.67 -5.31 0.04
N PRO A 270 -5.82 -5.11 -1.28
CA PRO A 270 -4.96 -5.77 -2.27
C PRO A 270 -3.55 -5.15 -2.37
N PHE A 271 -3.39 -3.89 -1.94
CA PHE A 271 -2.14 -3.11 -1.97
C PHE A 271 -1.77 -2.56 -0.58
N VAL A 272 -0.62 -1.89 -0.48
CA VAL A 272 -0.23 -1.11 0.70
C VAL A 272 -0.60 0.34 0.48
N ASP A 273 -1.03 1.04 1.52
CA ASP A 273 -1.27 2.48 1.49
C ASP A 273 -0.90 3.12 2.86
N ASP A 274 -1.40 4.31 3.14
CA ASP A 274 -1.12 5.02 4.39
C ASP A 274 -1.84 4.46 5.63
N GLY A 275 -2.90 3.68 5.45
CA GLY A 275 -3.65 3.04 6.53
C GLY A 275 -2.77 2.05 7.28
N ASN A 276 -1.84 1.41 6.55
CA ASN A 276 -0.80 0.59 7.16
C ASN A 276 0.05 1.40 8.15
N CYS A 277 0.34 2.69 7.88
CA CYS A 277 1.12 3.55 8.76
C CYS A 277 0.36 3.90 10.04
N PHE A 278 -0.91 4.29 9.96
CA PHE A 278 -1.70 4.63 11.15
C PHE A 278 -1.83 3.45 12.12
N THR A 279 -2.16 2.27 11.61
CA THR A 279 -2.31 1.09 12.46
C THR A 279 -0.96 0.63 13.01
N SER A 280 0.06 0.48 12.17
CA SER A 280 1.37 -0.03 12.65
C SER A 280 2.08 0.93 13.60
N MET A 281 1.99 2.24 13.39
CA MET A 281 2.73 3.22 14.20
C MET A 281 1.99 3.64 15.48
N LYS A 282 0.65 3.72 15.44
CA LYS A 282 -0.15 4.28 16.54
C LYS A 282 -1.35 3.42 16.96
N GLN A 283 -1.56 2.25 16.34
CA GLN A 283 -2.70 1.38 16.61
C GLN A 283 -4.06 2.07 16.38
N ILE A 284 -4.10 3.00 15.42
CA ILE A 284 -5.33 3.73 15.06
C ILE A 284 -6.01 2.98 13.92
N PRO A 285 -7.30 2.62 14.04
CA PRO A 285 -8.01 1.92 12.99
C PRO A 285 -8.12 2.80 11.73
N ALA A 286 -7.70 2.26 10.60
CA ALA A 286 -7.76 2.92 9.31
C ALA A 286 -8.49 2.05 8.28
N LEU A 287 -9.49 2.61 7.60
CA LEU A 287 -10.23 1.93 6.54
C LEU A 287 -9.93 2.59 5.19
N THR A 288 -9.52 1.77 4.24
CA THR A 288 -9.35 2.15 2.85
C THR A 288 -10.65 1.87 2.11
N HIS A 289 -11.37 2.93 1.75
CA HIS A 289 -12.60 2.84 0.97
C HIS A 289 -12.85 4.14 0.24
N GLY A 290 -13.20 4.09 -1.03
CA GLY A 290 -13.52 5.29 -1.80
C GLY A 290 -14.33 4.95 -3.04
N PRO A 291 -14.12 5.67 -4.15
CA PRO A 291 -14.96 5.50 -5.32
C PRO A 291 -14.60 4.22 -6.09
N ALA A 292 -15.56 3.68 -6.84
CA ALA A 292 -15.30 2.63 -7.83
C ALA A 292 -14.59 3.22 -9.07
N GLY A 293 -13.34 3.63 -8.87
CA GLY A 293 -12.46 4.14 -9.92
C GLY A 293 -11.83 3.03 -10.75
N GLU A 294 -11.48 3.34 -11.99
CA GLU A 294 -10.85 2.42 -12.93
C GLU A 294 -9.59 3.04 -13.54
N GLY A 295 -8.64 2.18 -13.93
CA GLY A 295 -7.46 2.61 -14.68
C GLY A 295 -6.45 3.40 -13.87
N ALA A 296 -6.41 3.26 -12.55
CA ALA A 296 -5.31 3.74 -11.72
C ALA A 296 -3.96 3.29 -12.32
N HIS A 297 -2.99 4.21 -12.32
CA HIS A 297 -1.67 4.03 -12.94
C HIS A 297 -1.69 3.85 -14.46
N THR A 298 -2.73 4.34 -15.14
CA THR A 298 -2.80 4.38 -16.61
C THR A 298 -3.20 5.76 -17.13
N THR A 299 -3.02 5.99 -18.45
CA THR A 299 -3.50 7.22 -19.10
C THR A 299 -5.01 7.24 -19.34
N ASN A 300 -5.74 6.19 -18.94
CA ASN A 300 -7.20 6.09 -19.04
C ASN A 300 -7.86 5.98 -17.67
N GLU A 301 -7.24 6.61 -16.67
CA GLU A 301 -7.76 6.72 -15.31
C GLU A 301 -9.07 7.52 -15.30
N ARG A 302 -10.08 6.98 -14.62
CA ARG A 302 -11.42 7.56 -14.57
C ARG A 302 -12.22 7.11 -13.35
N VAL A 303 -13.24 7.88 -13.02
CA VAL A 303 -14.21 7.57 -11.96
C VAL A 303 -15.60 8.09 -12.34
N PRO A 304 -16.68 7.33 -12.14
CA PRO A 304 -18.03 7.86 -12.25
C PRO A 304 -18.26 9.01 -11.25
N VAL A 305 -18.87 10.11 -11.67
CA VAL A 305 -19.14 11.25 -10.77
C VAL A 305 -20.09 10.85 -9.63
N ASP A 306 -21.08 10.00 -9.91
CA ASP A 306 -22.02 9.49 -8.90
C ASP A 306 -21.31 8.69 -7.80
N GLU A 307 -20.18 8.04 -8.11
CA GLU A 307 -19.37 7.36 -7.09
C GLU A 307 -18.68 8.36 -6.15
N LEU A 308 -18.25 9.53 -6.65
CA LEU A 308 -17.71 10.59 -5.80
C LEU A 308 -18.79 11.17 -4.88
N VAL A 309 -20.02 11.33 -5.38
CA VAL A 309 -21.18 11.75 -4.58
C VAL A 309 -21.46 10.72 -3.49
N ARG A 310 -21.54 9.43 -3.84
CA ARG A 310 -21.73 8.33 -2.88
C ARG A 310 -20.67 8.34 -1.78
N VAL A 311 -19.40 8.53 -2.14
CA VAL A 311 -18.31 8.59 -1.16
C VAL A 311 -18.49 9.78 -0.22
N ALA A 312 -18.82 10.97 -0.73
CA ALA A 312 -19.05 12.15 0.10
C ALA A 312 -20.21 11.93 1.10
N GLU A 313 -21.32 11.34 0.65
CA GLU A 313 -22.47 11.01 1.50
C GLU A 313 -22.10 10.02 2.61
N VAL A 314 -21.45 8.91 2.24
CA VAL A 314 -21.01 7.88 3.19
C VAL A 314 -20.02 8.46 4.20
N TYR A 315 -19.09 9.30 3.76
CA TYR A 315 -18.07 9.90 4.61
C TYR A 315 -18.68 10.90 5.61
N ALA A 316 -19.61 11.75 5.15
CA ALA A 316 -20.33 12.67 6.03
C ALA A 316 -21.17 11.90 7.07
N ALA A 317 -21.92 10.88 6.63
CA ALA A 317 -22.72 10.06 7.54
C ALA A 317 -21.84 9.28 8.54
N THR A 318 -20.69 8.77 8.10
CA THR A 318 -19.73 8.10 9.00
C THR A 318 -19.21 9.07 10.05
N ALA A 319 -18.91 10.32 9.68
CA ALA A 319 -18.46 11.34 10.63
C ALA A 319 -19.52 11.63 11.69
N VAL A 320 -20.79 11.77 11.30
CA VAL A 320 -21.90 12.01 12.24
C VAL A 320 -22.01 10.90 13.29
N THR A 321 -21.96 9.65 12.86
CA THR A 321 -22.07 8.51 13.78
C THR A 321 -20.79 8.35 14.62
N PHE A 322 -19.62 8.33 13.99
CA PHE A 322 -18.37 8.03 14.69
C PHE A 322 -17.94 9.12 15.68
N CYS A 323 -18.18 10.40 15.35
CA CYS A 323 -17.80 11.53 16.21
C CYS A 323 -18.82 11.80 17.31
N GLY A 324 -20.06 11.31 17.19
CA GLY A 324 -21.10 11.45 18.20
C GLY A 324 -21.04 10.42 19.33
N GLU A 325 -20.13 9.44 19.24
CA GLU A 325 -19.86 8.43 20.24
C GLU A 325 -18.72 8.80 21.20
#